data_AF-A0A3D1JCT6-F1
#
_entry.id   AF-A0A3D1JCT6-F1
#
_cell.length_a   1.000
_cell.length_b   1.000
_cell.length_c   1.000
_cell.angle_alpha   90.00
_cell.angle_beta   90.00
_cell.angle_gamma   90.00
#
_symmetry.space_group_name_H-M   'P 1'
#
loop_
_entity.id
_entity.type
_entity.pdbx_description
1 polymer ?
#
loop_
_entity_poly.entity_id
_entity_poly.type
_entity_poly.pdbx_seq_one_letter_code
_entity_poly.pdbx_strand_id
1 'polypeptide(L)'
;MTLVDDQGNETLFEILLTVDGTEEFGRNYVLLYPAGVPEDEDVELQAYAYVENEDGTEGDLEQIETEAEWDMIEEVFNTFMA
;
A
#
# COMPACT_ATOMS: atom_id res chain seq x y z
N MET A 1 -0.42 5.51 9.15
CA MET A 1 -0.13 4.08 9.40
C MET A 1 1.31 3.97 9.86
N THR A 2 1.59 3.14 10.86
CA THR A 2 2.97 2.89 11.30
C THR A 2 3.40 1.55 10.73
N LEU A 3 4.43 1.52 9.90
CA LEU A 3 5.07 0.28 9.48
C LEU A 3 6.29 0.03 10.34
N VAL A 4 6.51 -1.22 10.71
CA VAL A 4 7.69 -1.70 11.42
C VAL A 4 8.47 -2.59 10.48
N ASP A 5 9.73 -2.27 10.21
CA ASP A 5 10.61 -3.12 9.40
C ASP A 5 11.20 -4.28 10.21
N ASP A 6 11.90 -5.20 9.54
CA ASP A 6 12.58 -6.36 10.14
C ASP A 6 13.58 -6.00 11.27
N GLN A 7 14.11 -4.76 11.27
CA GLN A 7 15.00 -4.26 12.31
C GLN A 7 14.26 -3.61 13.49
N GLY A 8 12.92 -3.54 13.44
CA GLY A 8 12.08 -2.92 14.46
C GLY A 8 12.01 -1.40 14.37
N ASN A 9 12.40 -0.77 13.25
CA ASN A 9 12.22 0.67 13.12
C ASN A 9 10.79 0.99 12.69
N GLU A 10 10.17 1.86 13.46
CA GLU A 10 8.84 2.38 13.17
C GLU A 10 8.97 3.58 12.22
N THR A 11 8.41 3.45 11.02
CA THR A 11 8.30 4.56 10.07
C THR A 11 6.83 4.91 9.88
N LEU A 12 6.55 6.21 9.91
CA LEU A 12 5.22 6.73 9.64
C LEU A 12 5.01 6.85 8.13
N PHE A 13 3.92 6.26 7.67
CA PHE A 13 3.45 6.36 6.30
C PHE A 13 2.02 6.89 6.29
N GLU A 14 1.69 7.62 5.25
CA GLU A 14 0.33 8.03 4.96
C GLU A 14 -0.22 7.21 3.80
N ILE A 15 -1.51 6.88 3.87
CA ILE A 15 -2.20 6.14 2.83
C ILE A 15 -2.64 7.17 1.78
N LEU A 16 -2.11 7.02 0.56
CA LEU A 16 -2.55 7.81 -0.58
C LEU A 16 -3.86 7.26 -1.15
N LEU A 17 -3.91 5.93 -1.34
CA LEU A 17 -5.02 5.26 -2.01
C LEU A 17 -5.16 3.82 -1.51
N THR A 18 -6.38 3.29 -1.58
CA THR A 18 -6.68 1.87 -1.33
C THR A 18 -7.37 1.30 -2.55
N VAL A 19 -6.87 0.17 -3.04
CA VAL A 19 -7.37 -0.56 -4.19
C VAL A 19 -8.04 -1.83 -3.70
N ASP A 20 -9.30 -2.02 -4.06
CA ASP A 20 -10.02 -3.27 -3.76
C ASP A 20 -9.65 -4.32 -4.80
N GLY A 21 -8.81 -5.26 -4.39
CA GLY A 21 -8.43 -6.42 -5.19
C GLY A 21 -9.12 -7.70 -4.72
N THR A 22 -10.09 -7.59 -3.82
CA THR A 22 -10.68 -8.77 -3.17
C THR A 22 -11.44 -9.63 -4.18
N GLU A 23 -12.02 -9.02 -5.21
CA GLU A 23 -12.73 -9.75 -6.27
C GLU A 23 -11.81 -10.59 -7.17
N GLU A 24 -10.59 -10.13 -7.48
CA GLU A 24 -9.67 -10.85 -8.37
C GLU A 24 -8.62 -11.69 -7.63
N PHE A 25 -8.06 -11.15 -6.54
CA PHE A 25 -6.91 -11.73 -5.82
C PHE A 25 -7.25 -12.14 -4.38
N GLY A 26 -8.45 -11.80 -3.90
CA GLY A 26 -8.88 -12.11 -2.53
C GLY A 26 -8.19 -11.29 -1.45
N ARG A 27 -7.55 -10.16 -1.81
CA ARG A 27 -6.82 -9.28 -0.91
C ARG A 27 -6.93 -7.82 -1.38
N ASN A 28 -6.76 -6.87 -0.47
CA ASN A 28 -6.76 -5.45 -0.80
C ASN A 28 -5.33 -4.94 -0.99
N TYR A 29 -5.16 -3.80 -1.64
CA TYR A 29 -3.86 -3.14 -1.79
C TYR A 29 -3.91 -1.71 -1.30
N VAL A 30 -2.81 -1.25 -0.72
CA VAL A 30 -2.67 0.11 -0.19
C VAL A 30 -1.45 0.77 -0.78
N LEU A 31 -1.63 2.00 -1.25
CA LEU A 31 -0.57 2.85 -1.79
C LEU A 31 -0.23 3.87 -0.72
N LEU A 32 1.06 3.97 -0.42
CA LEU A 32 1.60 4.65 0.74
C LEU A 32 2.72 5.59 0.30
N TYR A 33 2.89 6.68 1.03
CA TYR A 33 4.05 7.56 0.92
C TYR A 33 4.60 7.89 2.31
N PRO A 34 5.91 8.18 2.43
CA PRO A 34 6.51 8.46 3.72
C PRO A 34 5.92 9.74 4.31
N ALA A 35 5.46 9.66 5.56
CA ALA A 35 4.88 10.81 6.24
C ALA A 35 5.97 11.87 6.50
N GLY A 36 5.64 13.14 6.23
CA GLY A 36 6.55 14.26 6.48
C GLY A 36 7.54 14.55 5.34
N VAL A 37 7.36 13.96 4.16
CA VAL A 37 8.06 14.41 2.96
C VAL A 37 7.36 15.67 2.42
N PRO A 38 8.09 16.74 2.05
CA PRO A 38 7.51 17.93 1.46
C PRO A 38 6.84 17.63 0.12
N GLU A 39 5.72 18.29 -0.18
CA GLU A 39 4.98 18.12 -1.46
C GLU A 39 5.82 18.48 -2.70
N ASP A 40 6.94 19.19 -2.55
CA ASP A 40 7.85 19.59 -3.63
C ASP A 40 9.00 18.58 -3.88
N GLU A 41 9.09 17.49 -3.11
CA GLU A 41 10.04 16.40 -3.38
C GLU A 41 9.36 15.26 -4.14
N ASP A 42 10.10 14.66 -5.07
CA ASP A 42 9.70 13.41 -5.72
C ASP A 42 9.58 12.30 -4.66
N VAL A 43 8.37 12.09 -4.17
CA VAL A 43 8.04 11.01 -3.23
C VAL A 43 7.93 9.69 -3.99
N GLU A 44 8.70 8.69 -3.54
CA GLU A 44 8.56 7.32 -4.02
C GLU A 44 7.31 6.69 -3.37
N LEU A 45 6.29 6.42 -4.21
CA LEU A 45 5.11 5.71 -3.78
C LEU A 45 5.43 4.23 -3.60
N GLN A 46 4.94 3.66 -2.51
CA GLN A 46 5.08 2.25 -2.20
C GLN A 46 3.71 1.60 -2.19
N ALA A 47 3.59 0.40 -2.74
CA ALA A 47 2.35 -0.37 -2.73
C ALA A 47 2.56 -1.69 -2.00
N TYR A 48 1.58 -2.07 -1.18
CA TYR A 48 1.58 -3.31 -0.42
C TYR A 48 0.20 -3.97 -0.48
N ALA A 49 0.19 -5.30 -0.45
CA ALA A 49 -1.01 -6.09 -0.28
C ALA A 49 -1.37 -6.15 1.20
N TYR A 50 -2.57 -5.69 1.53
CA TYR A 50 -3.12 -5.74 2.88
C TYR A 50 -3.83 -7.08 3.10
N VAL A 51 -3.34 -7.82 4.09
CA VAL A 51 -3.90 -9.09 4.55
C VAL A 51 -4.44 -8.88 5.95
N GLU A 52 -5.77 -8.91 6.10
CA GLU A 52 -6.41 -8.82 7.42
C GLU A 52 -6.10 -10.08 8.23
N ASN A 53 -5.57 -9.94 9.46
CA ASN A 53 -5.41 -11.09 10.35
C ASN A 53 -6.73 -11.52 10.99
N GLU A 54 -6.79 -12.77 11.44
CA GLU A 54 -7.97 -13.41 12.03
C GLU A 54 -8.57 -12.65 13.24
N ASP A 55 -7.78 -11.84 13.94
CA ASP A 55 -8.23 -11.05 15.10
C ASP A 55 -8.81 -9.66 14.72
N GLY A 56 -8.69 -9.22 13.46
CA GLY A 56 -9.26 -7.97 12.96
C GLY A 56 -8.69 -6.67 13.57
N THR A 57 -7.64 -6.77 14.40
CA THR A 57 -7.01 -5.63 15.07
C THR A 57 -5.73 -5.13 14.39
N GLU A 58 -5.00 -6.01 13.69
CA GLU A 58 -3.79 -5.71 12.93
C GLU A 58 -3.84 -6.49 11.60
N GLY A 59 -3.47 -5.86 10.50
CA GLY A 59 -3.30 -6.54 9.21
C GLY A 59 -1.84 -6.53 8.81
N ASP A 60 -1.42 -7.58 8.13
CA ASP A 60 -0.08 -7.69 7.58
C ASP A 60 0.00 -7.01 6.21
N LEU A 61 1.17 -6.46 5.91
CA LEU A 61 1.47 -5.86 4.62
C LEU A 61 2.49 -6.75 3.91
N GLU A 62 2.06 -7.35 2.81
CA GLU A 62 2.91 -8.15 1.94
C GLU A 62 3.37 -7.34 0.73
N GLN A 63 4.57 -7.63 0.22
CA GLN A 63 5.03 -7.04 -1.04
C GLN A 63 4.24 -7.64 -2.20
N ILE A 64 3.95 -6.80 -3.20
CA ILE A 64 3.28 -7.24 -4.41
C ILE A 64 4.32 -7.82 -5.37
N GLU A 65 4.22 -9.11 -5.65
CA GLU A 65 5.20 -9.85 -6.46
C GLU A 65 4.75 -10.03 -7.91
N THR A 66 3.45 -9.93 -8.21
CA THR A 66 2.92 -10.29 -9.53
C THR A 66 2.60 -9.07 -10.40
N GLU A 67 2.91 -9.15 -11.69
CA GLU A 67 2.61 -8.09 -12.67
C GLU A 67 1.11 -7.80 -12.75
N ALA A 68 0.24 -8.81 -12.61
CA ALA A 68 -1.21 -8.62 -12.69
C ALA A 68 -1.76 -7.75 -11.55
N GLU A 69 -1.22 -7.90 -10.34
CA GLU A 69 -1.59 -7.05 -9.20
C GLU A 69 -1.10 -5.61 -9.43
N TRP A 70 0.11 -5.44 -9.96
CA TRP A 70 0.65 -4.14 -10.33
C TRP A 70 -0.17 -3.46 -11.44
N ASP A 71 -0.55 -4.18 -12.49
CA ASP A 71 -1.39 -3.67 -13.58
C ASP A 71 -2.71 -3.10 -13.05
N MET A 72 -3.39 -3.81 -12.14
CA MET A 72 -4.61 -3.33 -11.50
C MET A 72 -4.37 -2.04 -10.71
N ILE A 73 -3.31 -2.02 -9.89
CA ILE A 73 -2.98 -0.86 -9.06
C ILE A 73 -2.68 0.36 -9.93
N GLU A 74 -1.89 0.17 -10.99
CA GLU A 74 -1.57 1.23 -11.93
C GLU A 74 -2.81 1.74 -12.65
N GLU A 75 -3.75 0.87 -13.05
CA GLU A 75 -5.00 1.29 -13.68
C GLU A 75 -5.82 2.19 -12.74
N VAL A 76 -5.98 1.77 -11.48
CA VAL A 76 -6.75 2.53 -10.49
C VAL A 76 -6.03 3.83 -10.10
N PHE A 77 -4.71 3.79 -9.97
CA PHE A 77 -3.89 4.96 -9.69
C PHE A 77 -3.96 5.99 -10.84
N ASN A 78 -3.80 5.55 -12.09
CA ASN A 78 -3.93 6.42 -13.26
C ASN A 78 -5.34 7.02 -13.35
N THR A 79 -6.37 6.24 -13.02
CA THR A 79 -7.76 6.73 -12.95
C THR A 79 -7.95 7.79 -11.86
N PHE A 80 -7.25 7.66 -10.73
CA PHE A 80 -7.30 8.64 -9.64
C PHE A 80 -6.57 9.95 -9.98
N MET A 81 -5.48 9.87 -10.75
CA MET A 81 -4.67 11.02 -11.17
C MET A 81 -5.21 11.76 -12.42
N ALA A 82 -6.18 11.15 -13.12
CA ALA A 82 -6.81 11.70 -14.33
C ALA A 82 -7.90 12.73 -14.03
#